data_AF-A0A950PDT6-F1
#
_entry.id   AF-A0A950PDT6-F1
#
_cell.length_a   1.000
_cell.length_b   1.000
_cell.length_c   1.000
_cell.angle_alpha   90.00
_cell.angle_beta   90.00
_cell.angle_gamma   90.00
#
_symmetry.space_group_name_H-M   'P 1'
#
loop_
_entity.id
_entity.type
_entity.pdbx_description
1 polymer ?
#
loop_
_entity_poly.entity_id
_entity_poly.type
_entity_poly.pdbx_seq_one_letter_code
_entity_poly.pdbx_strand_id
1 'polypeptide(L)' 'MRFVVEVRRVEGELIIEMNRMRAWLDHHRLQPSSFRLLRTGNARIVRVCFQTEDDAAAFASEFAGTLRASSATDAALA' A
#
# COMPACT_ATOMS: atom_id res chain seq x y z
N MET A 1 -9.93 -13.26 -0.31
CA MET A 1 -9.21 -12.40 -1.27
C MET A 1 -8.34 -11.44 -0.46
N ARG A 2 -7.22 -10.97 -1.01
CA ARG A 2 -6.44 -9.88 -0.38
C ARG A 2 -6.40 -8.72 -1.34
N PHE A 3 -6.57 -7.52 -0.81
CA PHE A 3 -6.58 -6.29 -1.58
C PHE A 3 -5.26 -5.59 -1.36
N VAL A 4 -4.52 -5.32 -2.42
CA VAL A 4 -3.20 -4.72 -2.37
C VAL A 4 -3.31 -3.29 -2.85
N VAL A 5 -2.83 -2.35 -2.06
CA VAL A 5 -2.70 -0.96 -2.48
C VAL A 5 -1.24 -0.66 -2.74
N GLU A 6 -0.96 -0.13 -3.93
CA GLU A 6 0.36 0.33 -4.34
C GLU A 6 0.42 1.85 -4.30
N VAL A 7 1.30 2.39 -3.47
CA VAL A 7 1.53 3.82 -3.36
C VAL A 7 2.93 4.12 -3.86
N ARG A 8 3.04 4.86 -4.97
CA ARG A 8 4.33 5.30 -5.53
C ARG A 8 4.78 6.60 -4.85
N ARG A 9 6.03 6.64 -4.40
CA ARG A 9 6.64 7.80 -3.75
C ARG A 9 8.09 8.02 -4.21
N VAL A 10 8.51 9.27 -4.15
CA VAL A 10 9.89 9.70 -4.38
C VAL A 10 10.70 9.43 -3.11
N GLU A 11 11.99 9.10 -3.27
CA GLU A 11 12.85 8.66 -2.16
C GLU A 11 12.98 9.66 -1.01
N GLY A 12 13.00 10.97 -1.30
CA GLY A 12 13.23 12.02 -0.29
C GLY A 12 12.13 12.16 0.77
N GLU A 13 10.89 11.74 0.47
CA GLU A 13 9.73 11.94 1.35
C GLU A 13 9.25 10.65 2.01
N LEU A 14 9.95 9.52 1.77
CA LEU A 14 9.48 8.21 2.17
C LEU A 14 9.24 8.09 3.68
N ILE A 15 10.13 8.65 4.51
CA ILE A 15 10.00 8.56 5.98
C ILE A 15 8.76 9.32 6.46
N ILE A 16 8.52 10.51 5.91
CA ILE A 16 7.37 11.35 6.24
C ILE A 16 6.08 10.63 5.82
N GLU A 17 6.07 10.11 4.60
CA GLU A 17 4.93 9.38 4.05
C GLU A 17 4.64 8.08 4.82
N MET A 18 5.66 7.31 5.19
CA MET A 18 5.49 6.10 6.01
C MET A 18 4.91 6.42 7.39
N ASN A 19 5.33 7.52 8.01
CA ASN A 19 4.76 7.97 9.28
C ASN A 19 3.31 8.42 9.12
N ARG A 20 2.98 9.14 8.03
CA ARG A 20 1.59 9.53 7.72
C ARG A 20 0.70 8.31 7.50
N MET A 21 1.18 7.31 6.75
CA MET A 21 0.48 6.04 6.53
C MET A 21 0.22 5.31 7.84
N ARG A 22 1.23 5.20 8.72
CA ARG A 22 1.07 4.58 10.03
C ARG A 22 0.06 5.32 10.89
N ALA A 23 0.16 6.65 10.98
CA ALA A 23 -0.78 7.46 11.75
C ALA A 23 -2.23 7.33 11.25
N TRP A 24 -2.43 7.26 9.93
CA TRP A 24 -3.75 7.05 9.34
C TRP A 24 -4.32 5.67 9.66
N LEU A 25 -3.49 4.61 9.56
CA LEU A 25 -3.89 3.25 9.93
C LEU A 25 -4.25 3.15 11.40
N ASP A 26 -3.45 3.76 12.28
CA ASP A 26 -3.69 3.78 13.72
C ASP A 26 -4.98 4.54 14.05
N HIS A 27 -5.23 5.68 13.39
CA HIS A 27 -6.45 6.47 13.56
C HIS A 27 -7.72 5.69 13.17
N HIS A 28 -7.67 4.96 12.05
CA HIS A 28 -8.79 4.14 11.58
C HIS A 28 -8.83 2.75 12.24
N ARG A 29 -7.86 2.44 13.12
CA ARG A 29 -7.68 1.13 13.78
C ARG A 29 -7.61 -0.04 12.78
N LEU A 30 -7.06 0.22 11.60
CA LEU A 30 -6.93 -0.75 10.53
C LEU A 30 -5.61 -1.52 10.67
N GLN A 31 -5.70 -2.85 10.67
CA GLN A 31 -4.52 -3.71 10.65
C GLN A 31 -4.26 -4.24 9.24
N PRO A 32 -3.28 -3.69 8.52
CA PRO A 32 -2.88 -4.27 7.24
C PRO A 32 -2.26 -5.65 7.48
N SER A 33 -2.60 -6.60 6.62
CA SER A 33 -2.07 -7.97 6.66
C SER A 33 -0.59 -8.03 6.26
N SER A 34 -0.11 -7.10 5.45
CA SER A 34 1.31 -6.96 5.16
C SER A 34 1.63 -5.56 4.68
N PHE A 35 2.82 -5.06 5.05
CA PHE A 35 3.36 -3.80 4.59
C PHE A 35 4.73 -4.07 3.97
N ARG A 36 4.90 -3.80 2.67
CA ARG A 36 6.15 -3.99 1.95
C ARG A 36 6.59 -2.72 1.26
N LEU A 37 7.88 -2.48 1.26
CA LEU A 37 8.52 -1.43 0.48
C LEU A 37 9.30 -2.08 -0.65
N LEU A 38 8.93 -1.77 -1.89
CA LEU A 38 9.67 -2.15 -3.08
C LEU A 38 10.47 -0.94 -3.58
N ARG A 39 11.69 -1.20 -4.04
CA ARG A 39 12.51 -0.23 -4.75
C ARG A 39 12.43 -0.56 -6.24
N THR A 40 12.00 0.39 -7.05
CA THR A 40 11.94 0.24 -8.51
C THR A 40 12.65 1.43 -9.13
N GLY A 41 13.93 1.25 -9.45
CA GLY A 41 14.81 2.33 -9.90
C GLY A 41 14.82 3.48 -8.89
N ASN A 42 14.46 4.69 -9.36
CA ASN A 42 14.40 5.91 -8.57
C ASN A 42 13.07 6.07 -7.79
N ALA A 43 12.12 5.15 -7.95
CA ALA A 43 10.86 5.17 -7.25
C ALA A 43 10.84 4.18 -6.07
N ARG A 44 10.05 4.52 -5.07
CA ARG A 44 9.70 3.65 -3.95
C ARG A 44 8.22 3.30 -4.08
N ILE A 45 7.90 2.01 -4.05
CA ILE A 45 6.52 1.53 -4.11
C ILE A 45 6.20 0.92 -2.75
N VAL A 46 5.29 1.55 -2.02
CA VAL A 46 4.73 1.01 -0.79
C VAL A 46 3.54 0.13 -1.15
N ARG A 47 3.65 -1.17 -0.88
CA ARG A 47 2.60 -2.17 -1.03
C ARG A 47 1.98 -2.45 0.34
N VAL A 48 0.70 -2.17 0.49
CA VAL A 48 -0.07 -2.46 1.71
C VAL A 48 -1.18 -3.44 1.36
N CYS A 49 -1.27 -4.56 2.08
CA CYS A 49 -2.30 -5.56 1.86
C CYS A 49 -3.37 -5.48 2.95
N PHE A 50 -4.63 -5.45 2.55
CA PHE A 50 -5.81 -5.44 3.42
C PHE A 50 -6.65 -6.69 3.22
N GLN A 51 -7.46 -7.02 4.23
CA GLN A 51 -8.37 -8.17 4.21
C GLN A 51 -9.68 -7.85 3.51
N THR A 52 -10.11 -6.59 3.58
CA THR A 52 -11.36 -6.09 2.98
C THR A 52 -11.03 -5.15 1.81
N GLU A 53 -11.98 -5.05 0.87
CA GLU A 53 -11.87 -4.11 -0.25
C GLU A 53 -12.05 -2.67 0.23
N ASP A 54 -12.98 -2.46 1.15
CA ASP A 54 -13.33 -1.14 1.70
C ASP A 54 -12.14 -0.46 2.37
N ASP A 55 -11.39 -1.18 3.21
CA ASP A 55 -10.19 -0.63 3.86
C ASP A 55 -9.11 -0.27 2.83
N ALA A 56 -8.97 -1.11 1.80
CA ALA A 56 -8.01 -0.90 0.74
C ALA A 56 -8.39 0.28 -0.16
N ALA A 57 -9.68 0.44 -0.47
CA ALA A 57 -10.21 1.54 -1.24
C ALA A 57 -10.08 2.87 -0.47
N ALA A 58 -10.38 2.88 0.82
CA ALA A 58 -10.19 4.04 1.69
C ALA A 58 -8.71 4.47 1.73
N PHE A 59 -7.79 3.52 1.90
CA PHE A 59 -6.35 3.79 1.90
C PHE A 59 -5.86 4.28 0.52
N ALA A 60 -6.32 3.66 -0.57
CA ALA A 60 -5.99 4.09 -1.92
C ALA A 60 -6.46 5.52 -2.20
N SER A 61 -7.66 5.88 -1.74
CA SER A 61 -8.20 7.23 -1.89
C SER A 61 -7.39 8.27 -1.11
N GLU A 62 -6.99 7.99 0.13
CA GLU A 62 -6.20 8.92 0.96
C GLU A 62 -4.79 9.15 0.39
N PHE A 63 -4.12 8.08 -0.04
CA PHE A 63 -2.71 8.15 -0.43
C PHE A 63 -2.49 8.25 -1.94
N ALA A 64 -3.55 8.46 -2.74
CA ALA A 64 -3.52 8.38 -4.20
C ALA A 64 -2.87 7.07 -4.68
N GLY A 65 -3.17 5.97 -3.98
CA GLY A 65 -2.69 4.64 -4.25
C GLY A 65 -3.51 3.96 -5.34
N THR A 66 -2.90 2.98 -6.00
CA THR A 66 -3.61 2.11 -6.93
C THR A 66 -4.07 0.85 -6.21
N LEU A 67 -5.39 0.65 -6.14
CA LEU A 67 -5.96 -0.61 -5.66
C LEU A 67 -5.75 -1.71 -6.71
N ARG A 68 -5.18 -2.83 -6.26
CA ARG A 68 -5.00 -4.06 -7.02
C ARG A 68 -5.66 -5.18 -6.25
N ALA A 69 -6.73 -5.76 -6.81
CA ALA A 69 -7.25 -7.02 -6.31
C ALA A 69 -6.17 -8.09 -6.56
N SER A 70 -5.58 -8.65 -5.50
CA SER A 70 -4.74 -9.83 -5.67
C SER A 70 -5.68 -11.03 -5.82
N SER A 71 -5.98 -11.39 -7.07
CA SER A 71 -6.06 -12.82 -7.35
C SER A 71 -4.66 -13.40 -7.08
N ALA A 72 -4.56 -14.65 -6.68
CA ALA A 72 -3.28 -15.30 -6.40
C ALA A 72 -2.35 -15.44 -7.64
N THR A 73 -2.60 -14.68 -8.71
CA THR A 73 -1.97 -14.75 -10.02
C THR A 73 -1.07 -13.54 -10.27
N ASP A 74 -0.19 -13.21 -9.32
CA ASP A 74 0.99 -12.36 -9.58
C ASP A 74 2.30 -13.18 -9.40
N ALA A 75 2.17 -14.52 -9.39
CA ALA A 75 3.30 -15.46 -9.33
C ALA A 75 4.01 -15.63 -10.68
N ALA A 76 3.61 -14.92 -11.73
CA ALA A 76 4.25 -14.99 -13.03
C ALA A 76 4.18 -13.63 -13.70
N LEU A 77 5.25 -12.85 -13.60
CA LEU A 77 5.83 -12.15 -14.73
C LEU A 77 7.22 -11.61 -14.35
N ALA A 78 8.20 -12.08 -15.14
CA ALA A 78 9.62 -11.73 -15.22
C ALA A 78 10.57 -12.47 -14.26
#